data_AF-A0A0M0GCB6-F1
#
_entry.id   AF-A0A0M0GCB6-F1
#
_cell.length_a   1.000
_cell.length_b   1.000
_cell.length_c   1.000
_cell.angle_alpha   90.00
_cell.angle_beta   90.00
_cell.angle_gamma   90.00
#
_symmetry.space_group_name_H-M   'P 1'
#
loop_
_entity.id
_entity.type
_entity.pdbx_description
1 polymer ?
#
loop_
_entity_poly.entity_id
_entity_poly.type
_entity_poly.pdbx_seq_one_letter_code
_entity_poly.pdbx_strand_id
1 'polypeptide(L)'
;MKGERKFELGDRVLIKSKGKQGNIKEYRIEGSVDSKGNITETIKYSVKYGQYLKEWFTEDELQYPDSFDNDFENGLLDLLIDVNLKENKLDNVKELHKQKEKYKKG
;
A
#
# COMPACT_ATOMS: atom_id res chain seq x y z
N MET A 1 -13.25 -17.08 15.28
CA MET A 1 -13.41 -15.93 14.37
C MET A 1 -12.24 -15.98 13.41
N LYS A 2 -12.44 -15.86 12.08
CA LYS A 2 -11.30 -15.78 11.16
C LYS A 2 -10.75 -14.36 11.27
N GLY A 3 -9.53 -14.20 11.80
CA GLY A 3 -8.83 -12.92 11.71
C GLY A 3 -8.75 -12.51 10.24
N GLU A 4 -9.34 -11.37 9.92
CA GLU A 4 -9.30 -10.79 8.58
C GLU A 4 -7.85 -10.42 8.29
N ARG A 5 -7.27 -10.99 7.23
CA ARG A 5 -5.86 -10.78 6.88
C ARG A 5 -5.78 -9.49 6.06
N LYS A 6 -4.97 -8.53 6.48
CA LYS A 6 -4.78 -7.28 5.75
C LYS A 6 -4.01 -7.41 4.45
N PHE A 7 -3.10 -8.39 4.37
CA PHE A 7 -2.26 -8.60 3.19
C PHE A 7 -2.36 -10.02 2.64
N GLU A 8 -2.15 -10.16 1.33
CA GLU A 8 -2.18 -11.42 0.60
C GLU A 8 -0.78 -11.94 0.21
N LEU A 9 -0.71 -13.23 -0.17
CA LEU A 9 0.53 -13.81 -0.67
C LEU A 9 0.88 -13.20 -2.03
N GLY A 10 2.12 -12.75 -2.17
CA GLY A 10 2.58 -12.05 -3.38
C GLY A 10 2.46 -10.54 -3.30
N ASP A 11 1.72 -9.99 -2.32
CA ASP A 11 1.64 -8.55 -2.12
C ASP A 11 3.01 -7.94 -1.88
N ARG A 12 3.26 -6.80 -2.54
CA ARG A 12 4.39 -5.94 -2.26
C ARG A 12 4.06 -5.08 -1.05
N VAL A 13 4.96 -5.04 -0.08
CA VAL A 13 4.82 -4.30 1.18
C VAL A 13 6.07 -3.50 1.50
N LEU A 14 5.92 -2.38 2.21
CA LEU A 14 6.99 -1.62 2.86
C LEU A 14 7.12 -2.08 4.32
N ILE A 15 8.34 -2.44 4.72
CA ILE A 15 8.71 -2.72 6.11
C ILE A 15 9.03 -1.39 6.78
N LYS A 16 8.16 -0.91 7.66
CA LYS A 16 8.22 0.44 8.25
C LYS A 16 9.55 0.70 8.97
N SER A 17 9.99 -0.26 9.79
CA SER A 17 11.22 -0.14 10.60
C SER A 17 12.50 -0.12 9.76
N LYS A 18 12.46 -0.65 8.54
CA LYS A 18 13.64 -0.79 7.67
C LYS A 18 13.62 0.15 6.47
N GLY A 19 12.49 0.79 6.16
CA GLY A 19 12.30 1.55 4.92
C GLY A 19 12.52 0.71 3.65
N LYS A 20 12.39 -0.62 3.75
CA LYS A 20 12.65 -1.55 2.64
C LYS A 20 11.37 -2.16 2.14
N GLN A 21 11.29 -2.35 0.83
CA GLN A 21 10.17 -3.03 0.21
C GLN A 21 10.49 -4.51 -0.02
N GLY A 22 9.48 -5.36 0.08
CA GLY A 22 9.57 -6.78 -0.15
C GLY A 22 8.23 -7.37 -0.56
N ASN A 23 8.22 -8.68 -0.78
CA ASN A 23 7.00 -9.41 -1.13
C ASN A 23 6.63 -10.40 -0.05
N ILE A 24 5.35 -10.51 0.25
CA ILE A 24 4.83 -11.52 1.16
C ILE A 24 4.96 -12.89 0.51
N LYS A 25 5.53 -13.85 1.26
CA LYS A 25 5.71 -15.23 0.81
C LYS A 25 4.86 -16.22 1.57
N GLU A 26 4.68 -15.99 2.86
CA GLU A 26 3.94 -16.84 3.78
C GLU A 26 3.25 -15.98 4.84
N TYR A 27 2.25 -16.53 5.52
CA TYR A 27 1.71 -15.96 6.75
C TYR A 27 1.43 -17.07 7.76
N ARG A 28 1.39 -16.72 9.04
CA ARG A 28 1.00 -17.62 10.13
C ARG A 28 0.20 -16.87 11.18
N ILE A 29 -0.61 -17.60 11.92
CA ILE A 29 -1.39 -17.09 13.05
C ILE A 29 -0.75 -17.67 14.31
N GLU A 30 -0.32 -16.80 15.22
CA GLU A 30 0.21 -17.18 16.54
C GLU A 30 -0.84 -16.85 17.59
N GLY A 31 -1.23 -17.85 18.39
CA GLY A 31 -2.09 -17.66 19.56
C GLY A 31 -1.25 -17.53 20.82
N SER A 32 -1.46 -16.49 21.61
CA SER A 32 -0.90 -16.33 22.95
C SER A 32 -2.00 -16.18 23.98
N VAL A 33 -1.78 -16.69 25.19
CA VAL A 33 -2.69 -16.47 26.32
C VAL A 33 -2.11 -15.35 27.17
N ASP A 34 -2.88 -14.29 27.38
CA ASP A 34 -2.47 -13.21 28.28
C ASP A 34 -2.52 -13.66 29.76
N SER A 35 -1.98 -12.85 30.65
CA SER A 35 -1.96 -13.13 32.10
C SER A 35 -3.35 -13.18 32.75
N LYS A 36 -4.41 -12.82 32.01
CA LYS A 36 -5.82 -12.87 32.43
C LYS A 36 -6.58 -14.05 31.82
N GLY A 37 -5.91 -14.91 31.04
CA GLY A 37 -6.50 -16.07 30.39
C GLY A 37 -7.18 -15.79 29.05
N ASN A 38 -7.06 -14.59 28.49
CA ASN A 38 -7.60 -14.27 27.17
C ASN A 38 -6.69 -14.78 26.06
N ILE A 39 -7.29 -15.37 25.04
CA ILE A 39 -6.59 -15.79 23.83
C ILE A 39 -6.44 -14.57 22.92
N THR A 40 -5.20 -14.20 22.62
CA THR A 40 -4.84 -13.18 21.64
C THR A 40 -4.28 -13.87 20.40
N GLU A 41 -4.83 -13.57 19.23
CA GLU A 41 -4.31 -14.05 17.94
C GLU A 41 -3.49 -12.93 17.29
N THR A 42 -2.26 -13.23 16.87
CA THR A 42 -1.40 -12.30 16.13
C THR A 42 -1.08 -12.91 14.77
N ILE A 43 -1.37 -12.16 13.70
CA ILE A 43 -1.00 -12.55 12.33
C ILE A 43 0.43 -12.04 12.06
N LYS A 44 1.29 -12.95 11.62
CA LYS A 44 2.65 -12.63 11.16
C LYS A 44 2.82 -13.00 9.70
N TYR A 45 3.53 -12.16 8.97
CA TYR A 45 3.80 -12.27 7.55
C TYR A 45 5.29 -12.47 7.31
N SER A 46 5.64 -13.41 6.46
CA SER A 46 7.01 -13.57 6.00
C SER A 46 7.24 -12.71 4.76
N VAL A 47 8.15 -11.74 4.87
CA VAL A 47 8.49 -10.83 3.79
C VAL A 47 9.88 -11.16 3.27
N LYS A 48 9.98 -11.45 1.97
CA LYS A 48 11.26 -11.57 1.26
C LYS A 48 11.65 -10.20 0.71
N TYR A 49 12.79 -9.69 1.12
CA TYR A 49 13.32 -8.39 0.70
C TYR A 49 14.83 -8.47 0.47
N GLY A 50 15.37 -7.64 -0.42
CA GLY A 50 16.74 -7.83 -0.91
C GLY A 50 16.95 -9.18 -1.62
N GLN A 51 18.20 -9.59 -1.78
CA GLN A 51 18.53 -10.78 -2.58
C GLN A 51 18.23 -12.10 -1.85
N TYR A 52 18.46 -12.13 -0.53
CA TYR A 52 18.38 -13.37 0.27
C TYR A 52 17.71 -13.21 1.64
N LEU A 53 17.18 -12.03 1.99
CA LEU A 53 16.60 -11.81 3.32
C LEU A 53 15.12 -12.20 3.32
N LYS A 54 14.73 -13.01 4.31
CA LYS A 54 13.35 -13.40 4.59
C LYS A 54 13.16 -13.33 6.11
N GLU A 55 12.28 -12.45 6.55
CA GLU A 55 11.99 -12.23 7.98
C GLU A 55 10.48 -12.19 8.22
N TRP A 56 10.09 -12.39 9.47
CA TRP A 56 8.70 -12.35 9.91
C TRP A 56 8.38 -11.00 10.54
N PHE A 57 7.26 -10.41 10.15
CA PHE A 57 6.78 -9.12 10.61
C PHE A 57 5.32 -9.22 11.02
N THR A 58 4.89 -8.44 12.02
CA THR A 58 3.46 -8.28 12.33
C THR A 58 2.78 -7.38 11.31
N GLU A 59 1.45 -7.38 11.32
CA GLU A 59 0.67 -6.50 10.46
C GLU A 59 1.01 -5.01 10.65
N ASP A 60 1.26 -4.59 11.90
CA ASP A 60 1.57 -3.20 12.24
C ASP A 60 2.93 -2.73 11.72
N GLU A 61 3.86 -3.65 11.50
CA GLU A 61 5.20 -3.37 10.97
C GLU A 61 5.21 -3.20 9.44
N LEU A 62 4.10 -3.53 8.79
CA LEU A 62 3.95 -3.51 7.35
C LEU A 62 2.94 -2.44 6.91
N GLN A 63 3.14 -1.95 5.71
CA GLN A 63 2.14 -1.16 4.99
C GLN A 63 2.25 -1.47 3.50
N TYR A 64 1.16 -1.23 2.76
CA TYR A 64 1.30 -1.15 1.32
C TYR A 64 2.29 -0.01 0.99
N PRO A 65 3.21 -0.22 0.03
CA PRO A 65 3.97 0.89 -0.50
C PRO A 65 2.97 1.89 -1.05
N ASP A 66 3.25 3.18 -0.91
CA ASP A 66 2.39 4.22 -1.46
C ASP A 66 2.05 3.88 -2.91
N SER A 67 0.75 3.74 -3.16
CA SER A 67 0.22 3.30 -4.43
C SER A 67 0.41 4.45 -5.42
N PHE A 68 1.25 4.21 -6.42
CA PHE A 68 1.57 5.12 -7.52
C PHE A 68 2.38 6.35 -7.12
N ASP A 69 3.49 6.53 -7.83
CA ASP A 69 4.31 7.72 -7.72
C ASP A 69 3.42 8.93 -8.04
N ASN A 70 3.43 9.96 -7.20
CA ASN A 70 2.68 11.20 -7.44
C ASN A 70 3.01 11.75 -8.84
N ASP A 71 4.22 11.50 -9.34
CA ASP A 71 4.66 11.86 -10.68
C ASP A 71 3.91 11.11 -11.78
N PHE A 72 3.61 9.82 -11.59
CA PHE A 72 2.81 9.03 -12.54
C PHE A 72 1.36 9.50 -12.56
N GLU A 73 0.74 9.72 -11.39
CA GLU A 73 -0.64 10.22 -11.32
C GLU A 73 -0.75 11.63 -11.92
N ASN A 74 0.22 12.51 -11.63
CA ASN A 74 0.31 13.82 -12.27
C ASN A 74 0.47 13.71 -13.78
N GLY A 75 1.31 12.79 -14.26
CA GLY A 75 1.49 12.54 -15.70
C GLY A 75 0.23 12.03 -16.39
N LEU A 76 -0.52 11.14 -15.73
CA LEU A 76 -1.81 10.66 -16.24
C LEU A 76 -2.86 11.77 -16.28
N LEU A 77 -2.93 12.62 -15.25
CA LEU A 77 -3.81 13.78 -15.22
C LEU A 77 -3.48 14.77 -16.34
N ASP A 78 -2.20 15.01 -16.61
CA ASP A 78 -1.77 15.86 -17.73
C ASP A 78 -2.20 15.31 -19.09
N LEU A 79 -2.02 14.01 -19.30
CA LEU A 79 -2.48 13.36 -20.53
C LEU A 79 -4.00 13.49 -20.71
N LEU A 80 -4.77 13.30 -19.64
CA LEU A 80 -6.23 13.43 -19.69
C LEU A 80 -6.68 14.87 -19.96
N ILE A 81 -5.97 15.87 -19.41
CA ILE A 81 -6.21 17.29 -19.68
C ILE A 81 -5.98 17.57 -21.18
N ASP A 82 -4.86 17.13 -21.73
CA ASP A 82 -4.51 17.35 -23.14
C ASP A 82 -5.52 16.71 -24.10
N VAL A 83 -5.97 15.49 -23.80
CA VAL A 83 -7.01 14.81 -24.60
C VAL A 83 -8.33 15.58 -24.54
N ASN A 84 -8.78 16.00 -23.35
CA ASN A 84 -10.04 16.73 -23.22
C ASN A 84 -9.96 18.14 -23.81
N LEU A 85 -8.79 18.80 -23.80
CA LEU A 85 -8.57 20.07 -24.49
C LEU A 85 -8.71 19.91 -26.01
N LYS A 86 -8.13 18.85 -26.60
CA LYS A 86 -8.28 18.56 -28.04
C LYS A 86 -9.72 18.30 -28.45
N GLU A 87 -10.51 17.69 -27.57
CA GLU A 87 -11.93 17.44 -27.79
C GLU A 87 -12.84 18.61 -27.38
N ASN A 88 -12.26 19.73 -26.95
CA ASN A 88 -12.97 20.93 -26.50
C ASN A 88 -13.94 20.70 -25.31
N LYS A 89 -13.65 19.70 -24.47
CA LYS A 89 -14.41 19.34 -23.27
C LYS A 89 -13.95 20.15 -22.06
N LEU A 90 -14.19 21.45 -22.10
CA LEU A 90 -13.65 22.42 -21.14
C LEU A 90 -14.07 22.18 -19.67
N ASP A 91 -15.25 21.62 -19.43
CA ASP A 91 -15.72 21.31 -18.07
C ASP A 91 -14.90 20.17 -17.45
N ASN A 92 -14.55 19.15 -18.23
CA ASN A 92 -13.69 18.06 -17.78
C ASN A 92 -12.27 18.55 -17.48
N VAL A 93 -11.75 19.48 -18.28
CA VAL A 93 -10.42 20.08 -18.07
C VAL A 93 -10.38 20.83 -16.73
N LYS A 94 -11.41 21.60 -16.39
CA LYS A 94 -11.49 22.30 -15.10
C LYS A 94 -11.50 21.34 -13.91
N GLU A 95 -12.24 20.24 -14.02
CA GLU A 95 -12.32 19.23 -12.97
C GLU A 95 -10.98 18.50 -12.77
N LEU A 96 -10.33 18.12 -13.87
CA LEU A 96 -9.01 17.48 -13.84
C LEU A 96 -7.92 18.42 -13.25
N HIS A 97 -7.96 19.71 -13.58
CA HIS A 97 -7.07 20.69 -12.93
C HIS A 97 -7.29 20.80 -11.42
N LYS A 98 -8.54 20.81 -10.95
CA LYS A 98 -8.84 20.81 -9.51
C LYS A 98 -8.33 19.55 -8.82
N GLN A 99 -8.42 18.40 -9.48
CA GLN A 99 -7.86 17.15 -8.95
C GLN A 99 -6.34 17.24 -8.86
N LYS A 100 -5.67 17.79 -9.88
CA LYS A 100 -4.22 18.01 -9.88
C LYS A 100 -3.73 18.92 -8.75
N GLU A 101 -4.50 19.95 -8.38
CA GLU A 101 -4.13 20.82 -7.26
C GLU A 101 -4.12 20.13 -5.89
N LYS A 102 -4.90 19.04 -5.72
CA LYS A 102 -4.88 18.26 -4.47
C LYS A 102 -3.55 17.53 -4.27
N TYR A 103 -2.92 17.10 -5.36
CA TYR A 103 -1.62 16.41 -5.33
C TYR A 103 -0.41 17.35 -5.21
N LYS A 104 -0.60 18.67 -5.35
CA LYS A 104 0.47 19.67 -5.12
C LYS A 104 0.63 20.10 -3.66
N LYS A 105 -0.26 19.67 -2.77
CA LYS A 105 -0.29 20.07 -1.34
C LYS A 105 0.00 18.92 -0.36
N GLY A 106 0.22 17.70 -0.84
CA GLY A 106 0.72 16.56 -0.07
C GLY A 106 2.20 16.35 -0.33
#